data_AF-A0A5J4TW39-F1
#
_entry.id   AF-A0A5J4TW39-F1
#
_cell.length_a   1.000
_cell.length_b   1.000
_cell.length_c   1.000
_cell.angle_alpha   90.00
_cell.angle_beta   90.00
_cell.angle_gamma   90.00
#
_symmetry.space_group_name_H-M   'P 1'
#
loop_
_entity.id
_entity.type
_entity.pdbx_description
1 polymer ?
#
loop_
_entity_poly.entity_id
_entity_poly.type
_entity_poly.pdbx_seq_one_letter_code
_entity_poly.pdbx_strand_id
1 'polypeptide(L)'
;WETWRKRRAGLTVLARYMKLNDITVQTLLGERPDIYVVNAMAWLNDLGGKNRKSNLIAMKTHTSVVLGQFSKMSNISDSPLIKQFTRCLNLNVDSKARYNIIWDIQKLFDHISNSTFSTPEEIQMKAMALLVSFSAARMTELSRMTMKDLDNSQKNKMIIATTIKKGSKVRNETITLNRLESQLCPVDALRIWIQTRMKINIQEESIFWDFKRQTAPSSHYCSQTLTTILRQFGIESPFNGPSIRHATMTKLRASGASVLEVNAFSRHILTSTVVDAFYYRPIQRDLGTLLIQSVRPNKTAWVVQNPEFTVGFENNPAPPKTQGVISMQRCRSRVTNLWGSRYNNINNG
;
A
#
# COMPACT_ATOMS: atom_id res chain seq x y z
N TRP A 1 11.88 -12.84 -7.19
CA TRP A 1 10.63 -13.38 -7.76
C TRP A 1 9.62 -12.29 -8.20
N GLU A 2 9.10 -11.46 -7.30
CA GLU A 2 8.06 -10.44 -7.64
C GLU A 2 8.50 -9.43 -8.71
N THR A 3 9.71 -8.88 -8.61
CA THR A 3 10.27 -7.95 -9.62
C THR A 3 10.35 -8.58 -11.00
N TRP A 4 10.70 -9.87 -11.08
CA TRP A 4 10.82 -10.60 -12.34
C TRP A 4 9.44 -10.87 -12.95
N ARG A 5 8.44 -11.24 -12.13
CA ARG A 5 7.04 -11.36 -12.58
C ARG A 5 6.50 -10.06 -13.18
N LYS A 6 6.76 -8.92 -12.52
CA LYS A 6 6.36 -7.60 -13.03
C LYS A 6 7.07 -7.23 -14.33
N ARG A 7 8.38 -7.52 -14.42
CA ARG A 7 9.15 -7.35 -15.66
C ARG A 7 8.58 -8.17 -16.81
N ARG A 8 8.33 -9.47 -16.58
CA ARG A 8 7.72 -10.37 -17.56
C ARG A 8 6.37 -9.84 -18.05
N ALA A 9 5.50 -9.40 -17.14
CA ALA A 9 4.19 -8.87 -17.51
C ALA A 9 4.27 -7.65 -18.45
N GLY A 10 5.19 -6.71 -18.18
CA GLY A 10 5.43 -5.57 -19.08
C GLY A 10 5.94 -6.00 -20.46
N LEU A 11 6.87 -6.96 -20.50
CA LEU A 11 7.40 -7.51 -21.75
C LEU A 11 6.37 -8.29 -22.54
N THR A 12 5.42 -8.98 -21.90
CA THR A 12 4.35 -9.70 -22.61
C THR A 12 3.52 -8.75 -23.48
N VAL A 13 3.24 -7.54 -22.98
CA VAL A 13 2.50 -6.53 -23.75
C VAL A 13 3.34 -6.00 -24.91
N LEU A 14 4.63 -5.73 -24.68
CA LEU A 14 5.56 -5.31 -25.73
C LEU A 14 5.71 -6.39 -26.82
N ALA A 15 5.84 -7.66 -26.44
CA ALA A 15 6.01 -8.77 -27.37
C ALA A 15 4.80 -8.90 -28.31
N ARG A 16 3.58 -8.65 -27.80
CA ARG A 16 2.38 -8.59 -28.64
C ARG A 16 2.46 -7.45 -29.67
N TYR A 17 2.88 -6.25 -29.25
CA TYR A 17 3.08 -5.14 -30.16
C TYR A 17 4.13 -5.46 -31.23
N MET A 18 5.28 -6.03 -30.83
CA MET A 18 6.34 -6.43 -31.76
C MET A 18 5.85 -7.43 -32.80
N LYS A 19 5.10 -8.45 -32.39
CA LYS A 19 4.54 -9.46 -33.31
C LYS A 19 3.58 -8.87 -34.32
N LEU A 20 2.79 -7.85 -33.93
CA LEU A 20 1.83 -7.20 -34.84
C LEU A 20 2.49 -6.26 -35.85
N ASN A 21 3.72 -5.82 -35.61
CA ASN A 21 4.44 -4.84 -36.43
C ASN A 21 5.74 -5.42 -36.99
N ASP A 22 5.89 -6.75 -36.97
CA ASP A 22 7.06 -7.50 -37.46
C ASP A 22 8.41 -6.97 -36.94
N ILE A 23 8.44 -6.55 -35.67
CA ILE A 23 9.63 -5.98 -35.03
C ILE A 23 10.48 -7.11 -34.44
N THR A 24 11.70 -7.26 -34.94
CA THR A 24 12.66 -8.23 -34.40
C THR A 24 13.29 -7.76 -33.08
N VAL A 25 13.83 -8.68 -32.31
CA VAL A 25 14.54 -8.37 -31.06
C VAL A 25 15.79 -7.53 -31.34
N GLN A 26 16.51 -7.83 -32.43
CA GLN A 26 17.71 -7.11 -32.86
C GLN A 26 17.38 -5.63 -33.16
N THR A 27 16.28 -5.40 -33.88
CA THR A 27 15.78 -4.05 -34.17
C THR A 27 15.41 -3.31 -32.88
N LEU A 28 14.73 -3.98 -31.95
CA LEU A 28 14.34 -3.40 -30.66
C LEU A 28 15.56 -3.03 -29.80
N LEU A 29 16.60 -3.85 -29.78
CA LEU A 29 17.82 -3.65 -28.99
C LEU A 29 18.85 -2.73 -29.66
N GLY A 30 18.49 -2.13 -30.80
CA GLY A 30 19.31 -1.17 -31.52
C GLY A 30 19.55 0.15 -30.76
N GLU A 31 19.85 1.22 -31.50
CA GLU A 31 20.27 2.50 -30.90
C GLU A 31 19.13 3.29 -30.25
N ARG A 32 17.90 3.08 -30.74
CA ARG A 32 16.71 3.85 -30.36
C ARG A 32 15.56 2.98 -29.83
N PRO A 33 15.80 2.18 -28.77
CA PRO A 33 14.75 1.38 -28.14
C PRO A 33 13.62 2.24 -27.57
N ASP A 34 13.91 3.50 -27.23
CA ASP A 34 12.95 4.48 -26.74
C ASP A 34 11.82 4.76 -27.74
N ILE A 35 12.11 4.75 -29.05
CA ILE A 35 11.10 4.94 -30.10
C ILE A 35 10.09 3.78 -30.07
N TYR A 36 10.58 2.54 -30.05
CA TYR A 36 9.72 1.35 -30.02
C TYR A 36 8.88 1.27 -28.75
N VAL A 37 9.45 1.66 -27.60
CA VAL A 37 8.69 1.75 -26.34
C VAL A 37 7.57 2.78 -26.45
N VAL A 38 7.83 3.96 -27.02
CA VAL A 38 6.79 4.99 -27.18
C VAL A 38 5.73 4.57 -28.18
N ASN A 39 6.10 3.94 -29.29
CA ASN A 39 5.13 3.43 -30.27
C ASN A 39 4.25 2.32 -29.66
N ALA A 40 4.85 1.41 -28.90
CA ALA A 40 4.09 0.41 -28.14
C ALA A 40 3.15 1.06 -27.13
N MET A 41 3.58 2.14 -26.44
CA MET A 41 2.73 2.92 -25.54
C MET A 41 1.60 3.64 -26.26
N ALA A 42 1.83 4.20 -27.46
CA ALA A 42 0.79 4.80 -28.27
C ALA A 42 -0.23 3.75 -28.74
N TRP A 43 0.23 2.61 -29.23
CA TRP A 43 -0.64 1.50 -29.60
C TRP A 43 -1.49 1.00 -28.42
N LEU A 44 -0.87 0.78 -27.25
CA LEU A 44 -1.59 0.36 -26.05
C LEU A 44 -2.57 1.42 -25.55
N ASN A 45 -2.23 2.69 -25.74
CA ASN A 45 -3.10 3.81 -25.40
C ASN A 45 -4.39 3.80 -26.25
N ASP A 46 -4.24 3.53 -27.54
CA ASP A 46 -5.35 3.51 -28.50
C ASP A 46 -6.28 2.31 -28.30
N LEU A 47 -5.76 1.18 -27.78
CA LEU A 47 -6.57 0.03 -27.38
C LEU A 47 -7.54 0.31 -26.21
N GLY A 48 -7.29 1.34 -25.41
CA GLY A 48 -8.19 1.70 -24.30
C GLY A 48 -8.26 0.65 -23.18
N GLY A 49 -9.44 0.55 -22.55
CA GLY A 49 -9.75 -0.45 -21.51
C GLY A 49 -9.62 0.03 -20.06
N LYS A 50 -10.25 -0.73 -19.14
CA LYS A 50 -10.36 -0.39 -17.70
C LYS A 50 -9.00 -0.22 -17.00
N ASN A 51 -7.97 -0.91 -17.47
CA ASN A 51 -6.61 -0.90 -16.90
C ASN A 51 -5.59 -0.14 -17.77
N ARG A 52 -6.03 0.73 -18.69
CA ARG A 52 -5.16 1.47 -19.64
C ARG A 52 -3.99 2.15 -18.93
N LYS A 53 -4.28 3.00 -17.93
CA LYS A 53 -3.24 3.80 -17.24
C LYS A 53 -2.21 2.91 -16.54
N SER A 54 -2.66 1.90 -15.80
CA SER A 54 -1.75 0.97 -15.11
C SER A 54 -0.90 0.17 -16.07
N ASN A 55 -1.46 -0.27 -17.21
CA ASN A 55 -0.73 -1.02 -18.22
C ASN A 55 0.33 -0.14 -18.92
N LEU A 56 0.01 1.13 -19.22
CA LEU A 56 0.98 2.09 -19.77
C LEU A 56 2.14 2.35 -18.81
N ILE A 57 1.85 2.53 -17.51
CA ILE A 57 2.88 2.71 -16.47
C ILE A 57 3.74 1.45 -16.34
N ALA A 58 3.11 0.28 -16.28
CA ALA A 58 3.81 -1.00 -16.17
C ALA A 58 4.71 -1.24 -17.39
N MET A 59 4.21 -1.03 -18.60
CA MET A 59 4.99 -1.19 -19.83
C MET A 59 6.15 -0.21 -19.87
N LYS A 60 5.92 1.09 -19.63
CA LYS A 60 6.99 2.08 -19.52
C LYS A 60 8.07 1.61 -18.54
N THR A 61 7.68 1.29 -17.31
CA THR A 61 8.62 1.01 -16.21
C THR A 61 9.38 -0.28 -16.45
N HIS A 62 8.68 -1.35 -16.80
CA HIS A 62 9.27 -2.69 -16.87
C HIS A 62 10.03 -2.92 -18.16
N THR A 63 9.50 -2.45 -19.29
CA THR A 63 10.21 -2.55 -20.57
C THR A 63 11.44 -1.67 -20.58
N SER A 64 11.36 -0.41 -20.11
CA SER A 64 12.54 0.47 -20.08
C SER A 64 13.66 -0.09 -19.20
N VAL A 65 13.32 -0.70 -18.06
CA VAL A 65 14.32 -1.34 -17.19
C VAL A 65 14.96 -2.54 -17.87
N VAL A 66 14.19 -3.40 -18.53
CA VAL A 66 14.75 -4.57 -19.21
C VAL A 66 15.59 -4.15 -20.41
N LEU A 67 15.06 -3.30 -21.29
CA LEU A 67 15.80 -2.84 -22.46
C LEU A 67 17.03 -2.02 -22.07
N GLY A 68 17.01 -1.30 -20.95
CA GLY A 68 18.19 -0.62 -20.41
C GLY A 68 19.34 -1.56 -20.02
N GLN A 69 19.05 -2.84 -19.79
CA GLN A 69 20.06 -3.86 -19.51
C GLN A 69 20.66 -4.50 -20.76
N PHE A 70 19.95 -4.47 -21.89
CA PHE A 70 20.30 -5.24 -23.09
C PHE A 70 20.53 -4.40 -24.35
N SER A 71 20.06 -3.16 -24.37
CA SER A 71 20.26 -2.23 -25.49
C SER A 71 21.45 -1.32 -25.24
N LYS A 72 21.87 -0.59 -26.28
CA LYS A 72 22.90 0.45 -26.17
C LYS A 72 22.48 1.66 -25.33
N MET A 73 21.19 1.78 -24.98
CA MET A 73 20.66 2.89 -24.18
C MET A 73 20.38 2.42 -22.75
N SER A 74 21.27 2.75 -21.82
CA SER A 74 21.22 2.24 -20.43
C SER A 74 20.02 2.76 -19.61
N ASN A 75 19.50 3.94 -19.93
CA ASN A 75 18.41 4.57 -19.19
C ASN A 75 17.30 5.11 -20.10
N ILE A 76 16.61 4.16 -20.74
CA ILE A 76 15.55 4.44 -21.72
C ILE A 76 14.43 5.30 -21.13
N SER A 77 14.05 5.06 -19.87
CA SER A 77 12.99 5.82 -19.20
C SER A 77 13.27 7.32 -19.09
N ASP A 78 14.55 7.70 -19.17
CA ASP A 78 14.98 9.09 -19.13
C ASP A 78 15.02 9.78 -20.50
N SER A 79 14.78 9.05 -21.60
CA SER A 79 14.66 9.63 -22.94
C SER A 79 13.65 10.78 -22.95
N PRO A 80 13.98 11.93 -23.57
CA PRO A 80 13.05 13.05 -23.72
C PRO A 80 11.72 12.63 -24.35
N LEU A 81 11.73 11.66 -25.28
CA LEU A 81 10.55 11.16 -25.95
C LEU A 81 9.60 10.46 -24.97
N ILE A 82 10.13 9.54 -24.14
CA ILE A 82 9.34 8.85 -23.11
C ILE A 82 8.82 9.84 -22.06
N LYS A 83 9.65 10.80 -21.63
CA LYS A 83 9.25 11.84 -20.67
C LYS A 83 8.12 12.71 -21.21
N GLN A 84 8.24 13.19 -22.45
CA GLN A 84 7.22 14.01 -23.10
C GLN A 84 5.92 13.25 -23.28
N PHE A 85 5.99 12.00 -23.73
CA PHE A 85 4.82 11.14 -23.91
C PHE A 85 4.13 10.84 -22.56
N THR A 86 4.91 10.53 -21.52
CA THR A 86 4.42 10.35 -20.14
C THR A 86 3.65 11.60 -19.67
N ARG A 87 4.19 12.80 -19.95
CA ARG A 87 3.56 14.08 -19.59
C ARG A 87 2.27 14.34 -20.37
N CYS A 88 2.25 14.16 -21.70
CA CYS A 88 1.01 14.33 -22.51
C CYS A 88 -0.12 13.44 -21.98
N LEU A 89 0.20 12.20 -21.59
CA LEU A 89 -0.79 11.24 -21.09
C LEU A 89 -1.05 11.32 -19.58
N ASN A 90 -0.45 12.28 -18.87
CA ASN A 90 -0.52 12.41 -17.41
C ASN A 90 -0.27 11.06 -16.67
N LEU A 91 0.74 10.32 -17.15
CA LEU A 91 1.15 9.02 -16.62
C LEU A 91 2.14 9.13 -15.45
N ASN A 92 2.38 10.34 -14.96
CA ASN A 92 3.09 10.51 -13.70
C ASN A 92 2.32 9.74 -12.63
N VAL A 93 3.04 8.84 -11.95
CA VAL A 93 2.49 8.11 -10.83
C VAL A 93 2.49 9.09 -9.68
N ASP A 94 1.40 9.82 -9.50
CA ASP A 94 1.13 10.41 -8.21
C ASP A 94 1.15 9.26 -7.22
N SER A 95 2.04 9.34 -6.24
CA SER A 95 2.08 8.39 -5.15
C SER A 95 0.81 8.60 -4.34
N LYS A 96 -0.29 7.98 -4.79
CA LYS A 96 -1.56 8.04 -4.08
C LYS A 96 -1.48 7.13 -2.88
N ALA A 97 -2.03 7.62 -1.79
CA ALA A 97 -2.36 6.80 -0.64
C ALA A 97 -3.11 5.55 -1.10
N ARG A 98 -2.81 4.41 -0.46
CA ARG A 98 -3.59 3.21 -0.70
C ARG A 98 -5.04 3.36 -0.27
N TYR A 99 -5.26 4.13 0.80
CA TYR A 99 -6.57 4.36 1.40
C TYR A 99 -6.81 5.87 1.53
N ASN A 100 -8.02 6.32 1.20
CA ASN A 100 -8.50 7.68 1.44
C ASN A 100 -9.02 7.85 2.88
N ILE A 101 -9.62 6.80 3.43
CA ILE A 101 -10.07 6.67 4.83
C ILE A 101 -9.52 5.37 5.42
N ILE A 102 -9.45 5.27 6.74
CA ILE A 102 -9.03 4.04 7.43
C ILE A 102 -10.04 3.65 8.51
N TRP A 103 -10.19 2.35 8.77
CA TRP A 103 -11.03 1.87 9.87
C TRP A 103 -10.38 2.14 11.24
N ASP A 104 -11.20 2.18 12.29
CA ASP A 104 -10.71 2.40 13.66
C ASP A 104 -10.10 1.12 14.25
N ILE A 105 -8.80 1.17 14.56
CA ILE A 105 -8.07 0.06 15.19
C ILE A 105 -8.68 -0.39 16.52
N GLN A 106 -9.41 0.50 17.21
CA GLN A 106 -10.08 0.16 18.47
C GLN A 106 -11.05 -1.02 18.29
N LYS A 107 -11.74 -1.12 17.15
CA LYS A 107 -12.63 -2.25 16.85
C LYS A 107 -11.91 -3.61 16.90
N LEU A 108 -10.65 -3.66 16.47
CA LEU A 108 -9.83 -4.86 16.56
C LEU A 108 -9.48 -5.19 18.02
N PHE A 109 -9.11 -4.18 18.80
CA PHE A 109 -8.75 -4.35 20.20
C PHE A 109 -9.94 -4.74 21.08
N ASP A 110 -11.10 -4.11 20.88
CA ASP A 110 -12.33 -4.47 21.58
C ASP A 110 -12.68 -5.92 21.32
N HIS A 111 -12.59 -6.37 20.06
CA HIS A 111 -12.84 -7.76 19.75
C HIS A 111 -11.81 -8.70 20.40
N ILE A 112 -10.51 -8.44 20.28
CA ILE A 112 -9.47 -9.30 20.88
C ILE A 112 -9.65 -9.43 22.40
N SER A 113 -10.15 -8.39 23.06
CA SER A 113 -10.41 -8.37 24.51
C SER A 113 -11.70 -9.09 24.92
N ASN A 114 -12.65 -9.22 24.00
CA ASN A 114 -13.97 -9.83 24.26
C ASN A 114 -14.11 -11.24 23.69
N SER A 115 -13.06 -11.77 23.06
CA SER A 115 -13.09 -13.07 22.39
C SER A 115 -12.05 -14.05 22.92
N THR A 116 -12.41 -15.33 22.90
CA THR A 116 -11.51 -16.43 23.22
C THR A 116 -10.84 -16.94 21.94
N PHE A 117 -9.55 -17.26 22.04
CA PHE A 117 -8.76 -17.81 20.93
C PHE A 117 -8.18 -19.14 21.44
N SER A 118 -8.72 -20.25 20.93
CA SER A 118 -8.53 -21.57 21.55
C SER A 118 -7.72 -22.51 20.67
N THR A 119 -7.90 -22.44 19.35
CA THR A 119 -7.15 -23.27 18.41
C THR A 119 -5.73 -22.71 18.19
N PRO A 120 -4.74 -23.55 17.83
CA PRO A 120 -3.39 -23.07 17.48
C PRO A 120 -3.40 -21.97 16.41
N GLU A 121 -4.24 -22.10 15.39
CA GLU A 121 -4.43 -21.14 14.32
C GLU A 121 -4.94 -19.78 14.83
N GLU A 122 -5.93 -19.79 15.74
CA GLU A 122 -6.50 -18.60 16.36
C GLU A 122 -5.50 -17.92 17.30
N ILE A 123 -4.80 -18.70 18.13
CA ILE A 123 -3.76 -18.20 19.03
C ILE A 123 -2.66 -17.51 18.21
N GLN A 124 -2.23 -18.14 17.11
CA GLN A 124 -1.29 -17.54 16.17
C GLN A 124 -1.84 -16.23 15.60
N MET A 125 -3.10 -16.25 15.15
CA MET A 125 -3.75 -15.09 14.54
C MET A 125 -3.81 -13.89 15.49
N LYS A 126 -4.16 -14.12 16.77
CA LYS A 126 -4.10 -13.10 17.84
C LYS A 126 -2.69 -12.57 18.04
N ALA A 127 -1.69 -13.46 18.14
CA ALA A 127 -0.30 -13.06 18.32
C ALA A 127 0.22 -12.21 17.13
N MET A 128 -0.11 -12.60 15.89
CA MET A 128 0.22 -11.83 14.69
C MET A 128 -0.44 -10.45 14.68
N ALA A 129 -1.73 -10.37 15.05
CA ALA A 129 -2.49 -9.13 15.04
C ALA A 129 -1.92 -8.13 16.06
N LEU A 130 -1.65 -8.59 17.28
CA LEU A 130 -1.04 -7.76 18.32
C LEU A 130 0.39 -7.37 17.98
N LEU A 131 1.23 -8.29 17.47
CA LEU A 131 2.58 -7.96 17.05
C LEU A 131 2.59 -6.85 15.98
N VAL A 132 1.76 -6.95 14.94
CA VAL A 132 1.67 -5.91 13.91
C VAL A 132 1.13 -4.60 14.49
N SER A 133 0.14 -4.67 15.38
CA SER A 133 -0.45 -3.47 16.00
C SER A 133 0.51 -2.72 16.92
N PHE A 134 1.40 -3.43 17.63
CA PHE A 134 2.33 -2.85 18.61
C PHE A 134 3.76 -2.64 18.08
N SER A 135 4.03 -2.95 16.81
CA SER A 135 5.36 -2.72 16.17
C SER A 135 5.29 -2.08 14.78
N ALA A 136 4.07 -1.92 14.26
CA ALA A 136 3.79 -1.62 12.87
C ALA A 136 4.57 -2.53 11.89
N ALA A 137 4.93 -3.77 12.22
CA ALA A 137 5.71 -4.64 11.34
C ALA A 137 5.02 -4.86 9.96
N ARG A 138 5.82 -4.91 8.88
CA ARG A 138 5.31 -5.27 7.55
C ARG A 138 5.07 -6.76 7.46
N MET A 139 4.16 -7.19 6.58
CA MET A 139 3.89 -8.62 6.33
C MET A 139 5.15 -9.38 5.90
N THR A 140 6.05 -8.75 5.15
CA THR A 140 7.33 -9.35 4.76
C THR A 140 8.31 -9.46 5.91
N GLU A 141 8.24 -8.59 6.91
CA GLU A 141 9.04 -8.72 8.14
C GLU A 141 8.47 -9.88 8.96
N LEU A 142 7.15 -9.91 9.16
CA LEU A 142 6.44 -10.97 9.87
C LEU A 142 6.73 -12.36 9.32
N SER A 143 6.72 -12.51 7.99
CA SER A 143 6.97 -13.79 7.31
C SER A 143 8.44 -14.24 7.31
N ARG A 144 9.37 -13.40 7.80
CA ARG A 144 10.81 -13.68 7.81
C ARG A 144 11.37 -13.80 9.23
N MET A 145 10.58 -13.53 10.26
CA MET A 145 11.02 -13.68 11.64
C MET A 145 11.19 -15.15 11.99
N THR A 146 12.30 -15.45 12.64
CA THR A 146 12.67 -16.79 13.10
C THR A 146 12.78 -16.84 14.62
N MET A 147 12.74 -18.04 15.19
CA MET A 147 12.93 -18.27 16.62
C MET A 147 14.29 -17.75 17.12
N LYS A 148 15.32 -17.73 16.25
CA LYS A 148 16.64 -17.19 16.56
C LYS A 148 16.66 -15.66 16.71
N ASP A 149 15.71 -14.97 16.07
CA ASP A 149 15.59 -13.52 16.15
C ASP A 149 14.96 -13.04 17.46
N LEU A 150 14.37 -13.96 18.23
CA LEU A 150 13.54 -13.65 19.39
C LEU A 150 14.34 -13.81 20.68
N ASP A 151 14.54 -12.69 21.37
CA ASP A 151 15.05 -12.66 22.73
C ASP A 151 13.87 -12.52 23.72
N ASN A 152 13.62 -13.61 24.44
CA ASN A 152 12.60 -13.73 25.49
C ASN A 152 13.23 -13.98 26.87
N SER A 153 14.49 -13.60 27.07
CA SER A 153 15.20 -13.75 28.35
C SER A 153 14.55 -12.92 29.48
N GLN A 154 13.94 -11.78 29.14
CA GLN A 154 13.38 -10.86 30.12
C GLN A 154 11.88 -11.05 30.31
N LYS A 155 11.41 -11.15 31.56
CA LYS A 155 9.98 -11.36 31.85
C LYS A 155 9.08 -10.21 31.38
N ASN A 156 9.54 -8.96 31.47
CA ASN A 156 8.71 -7.78 31.23
C ASN A 156 8.82 -7.19 29.82
N LYS A 157 9.61 -7.79 28.93
CA LYS A 157 9.74 -7.34 27.54
C LYS A 157 10.10 -8.48 26.60
N MET A 158 9.89 -8.28 25.32
CA MET A 158 10.35 -9.18 24.27
C MET A 158 11.04 -8.37 23.19
N ILE A 159 12.20 -8.84 22.75
CA ILE A 159 12.99 -8.20 21.72
C ILE A 159 13.00 -9.11 20.49
N ILE A 160 12.75 -8.54 19.31
CA ILE A 160 12.77 -9.26 18.04
C ILE A 160 13.71 -8.53 17.08
N ALA A 161 14.81 -9.17 16.72
CA ALA A 161 15.70 -8.70 15.66
C ALA A 161 14.99 -8.82 14.31
N THR A 162 15.16 -7.83 13.44
CA THR A 162 14.54 -7.88 12.11
C THR A 162 15.36 -7.12 11.08
N THR A 163 15.12 -7.44 9.80
CA THR A 163 15.81 -6.79 8.68
C THR A 163 14.83 -6.17 7.70
N ILE A 164 14.97 -4.86 7.53
CA ILE A 164 14.28 -4.11 6.50
C ILE A 164 15.17 -4.12 5.26
N LYS A 165 14.75 -4.86 4.23
CA LYS A 165 15.43 -4.92 2.94
C LYS A 165 14.69 -4.05 1.92
N LYS A 166 15.36 -3.05 1.35
CA LYS A 166 14.84 -2.21 0.26
C LYS A 166 15.88 -2.11 -0.85
N GLY A 167 15.70 -2.91 -1.91
CA GLY A 167 16.71 -3.05 -2.96
C GLY A 167 17.97 -3.73 -2.40
N SER A 168 19.14 -3.16 -2.67
CA SER A 168 20.42 -3.59 -2.10
C SER A 168 20.63 -3.14 -0.65
N LYS A 169 19.82 -2.21 -0.12
CA LYS A 169 19.98 -1.70 1.24
C LYS A 169 19.33 -2.66 2.23
N VAL A 170 20.13 -3.14 3.18
CA VAL A 170 19.69 -3.92 4.33
C VAL A 170 19.90 -3.06 5.57
N ARG A 171 18.85 -2.89 6.38
CA ARG A 171 18.93 -2.21 7.66
C ARG A 171 18.48 -3.17 8.74
N ASN A 172 19.37 -3.43 9.69
CA ASN A 172 19.08 -4.22 10.88
C ASN A 172 18.34 -3.32 11.87
N GLU A 173 17.29 -3.86 12.44
CA GLU A 173 16.37 -3.15 13.31
C GLU A 173 15.93 -4.06 14.44
N THR A 174 15.41 -3.45 15.49
CA THR A 174 14.91 -4.17 16.64
C THR A 174 13.49 -3.73 16.94
N ILE A 175 12.60 -4.70 17.12
CA ILE A 175 11.26 -4.47 17.67
C ILE A 175 11.35 -4.77 19.17
N THR A 176 11.06 -3.77 20.00
CA THR A 176 10.96 -3.95 21.45
C THR A 176 9.50 -3.87 21.85
N LEU A 177 9.00 -4.94 22.46
CA LEU A 177 7.65 -5.03 22.98
C LEU A 177 7.71 -5.05 24.50
N ASN A 178 7.00 -4.13 25.14
CA ASN A 178 6.84 -4.14 26.59
C ASN A 178 5.63 -4.99 26.97
N ARG A 179 5.76 -5.69 28.09
CA ARG A 179 4.64 -6.40 28.70
C ARG A 179 3.62 -5.38 29.21
N LEU A 180 2.34 -5.67 28.98
CA LEU A 180 1.21 -4.86 29.43
C LEU A 180 0.34 -5.73 30.35
N GLU A 181 -0.28 -5.12 31.35
CA GLU A 181 -1.30 -5.79 32.18
C GLU A 181 -2.65 -5.73 31.49
N SER A 182 -2.77 -6.44 30.36
CA SER A 182 -3.96 -6.42 29.52
C SER A 182 -4.04 -7.67 28.65
N GLN A 183 -5.27 -8.07 28.27
CA GLN A 183 -5.49 -9.12 27.26
C GLN A 183 -4.93 -8.76 25.86
N LEU A 184 -4.62 -7.47 25.66
CA LEU A 184 -3.99 -6.92 24.46
C LEU A 184 -2.45 -6.97 24.52
N CYS A 185 -1.87 -7.57 25.56
CA CYS A 185 -0.42 -7.66 25.72
C CYS A 185 0.22 -8.46 24.58
N PRO A 186 1.04 -7.83 23.71
CA PRO A 186 1.66 -8.53 22.58
C PRO A 186 2.72 -9.55 23.06
N VAL A 187 3.39 -9.28 24.19
CA VAL A 187 4.37 -10.19 24.78
C VAL A 187 3.71 -11.48 25.26
N ASP A 188 2.62 -11.37 26.01
CA ASP A 188 1.92 -12.55 26.53
C ASP A 188 1.28 -13.35 25.39
N ALA A 189 0.69 -12.69 24.38
CA ALA A 189 0.15 -13.36 23.20
C ALA A 189 1.22 -14.13 22.40
N LEU A 190 2.41 -13.54 22.19
CA LEU A 190 3.52 -14.22 21.52
C LEU A 190 4.05 -15.40 22.33
N ARG A 191 4.14 -15.28 23.66
CA ARG A 191 4.57 -16.39 24.53
C ARG A 191 3.60 -17.55 24.48
N ILE A 192 2.29 -17.28 24.56
CA ILE A 192 1.25 -18.31 24.45
C ILE A 192 1.37 -19.00 23.09
N TRP A 193 1.53 -18.23 22.00
CA TRP A 193 1.76 -18.82 20.68
C TRP A 193 3.02 -19.70 20.62
N ILE A 194 4.16 -19.23 21.12
CA ILE A 194 5.41 -19.99 21.12
C ILE A 194 5.26 -21.30 21.91
N GLN A 195 4.60 -21.27 23.06
CA GLN A 195 4.32 -22.48 23.85
C GLN A 195 3.40 -23.44 23.10
N THR A 196 2.32 -22.93 22.49
CA THR A 196 1.41 -23.74 21.66
C THR A 196 2.14 -24.37 20.49
N ARG A 197 2.97 -23.60 19.77
CA ARG A 197 3.83 -24.06 18.66
C ARG A 197 4.74 -25.22 19.10
N MET A 198 5.34 -25.13 20.28
CA MET A 198 6.17 -26.21 20.85
C MET A 198 5.33 -27.45 21.16
N LYS A 199 4.13 -27.30 21.72
CA LYS A 199 3.22 -28.42 22.03
C LYS A 199 2.78 -29.19 20.79
N ILE A 200 2.59 -28.50 19.66
CA ILE A 200 2.24 -29.13 18.37
C ILE A 200 3.46 -29.51 17.53
N ASN A 201 4.66 -29.49 18.12
CA ASN A 201 5.90 -30.01 17.56
C ASN A 201 6.34 -29.45 16.20
N ILE A 202 6.07 -28.16 15.94
CA ILE A 202 6.57 -27.49 14.71
C ILE A 202 8.09 -27.31 14.80
N GLN A 203 8.82 -27.84 13.82
CA GLN A 203 10.29 -27.86 13.80
C GLN A 203 10.90 -26.67 13.04
N GLU A 204 10.13 -26.01 12.17
CA GLU A 204 10.63 -24.99 11.27
C GLU A 204 11.02 -23.70 11.98
N GLU A 205 12.19 -23.13 11.66
CA GLU A 205 12.72 -21.98 12.40
C GLU A 205 11.84 -20.73 12.39
N SER A 206 10.85 -20.61 11.49
CA SER A 206 9.94 -19.47 11.45
C SER A 206 9.10 -19.35 12.72
N ILE A 207 8.91 -18.12 13.21
CA ILE A 207 8.06 -17.87 14.40
C ILE A 207 6.62 -18.32 14.14
N PHE A 208 6.10 -17.99 12.96
CA PHE A 208 4.74 -18.32 12.55
C PHE A 208 4.76 -19.51 11.58
N TRP A 209 3.60 -20.13 11.39
CA TRP A 209 3.37 -21.35 10.64
C TRP A 209 2.22 -21.21 9.65
N ASP A 210 2.42 -21.65 8.41
CA ASP A 210 1.34 -21.80 7.43
C ASP A 210 0.66 -23.15 7.64
N PHE A 211 -0.38 -23.18 8.47
CA PHE A 211 -1.17 -24.38 8.75
C PHE A 211 -1.80 -25.03 7.50
N LYS A 212 -2.05 -24.26 6.43
CA LYS A 212 -2.62 -24.82 5.19
C LYS A 212 -1.58 -25.56 4.38
N ARG A 213 -0.36 -25.02 4.32
CA ARG A 213 0.74 -25.58 3.52
C ARG A 213 1.70 -26.43 4.32
N GLN A 214 1.59 -26.43 5.65
CA GLN A 214 2.53 -27.05 6.57
C GLN A 214 3.97 -26.62 6.26
N THR A 215 4.19 -25.30 6.13
CA THR A 215 5.51 -24.71 5.83
C THR A 215 5.68 -23.34 6.49
N ALA A 216 6.89 -22.78 6.39
CA ALA A 216 7.15 -21.39 6.74
C ALA A 216 6.18 -20.43 5.99
N PRO A 217 5.64 -19.41 6.68
CA PRO A 217 4.60 -18.56 6.13
C PRO A 217 5.15 -17.62 5.06
N SER A 218 4.36 -17.41 4.02
CA SER A 218 4.61 -16.32 3.07
C SER A 218 4.03 -15.00 3.57
N SER A 219 4.56 -13.87 3.09
CA SER A 219 3.95 -12.55 3.35
C SER A 219 2.48 -12.46 2.89
N HIS A 220 2.10 -13.26 1.89
CA HIS A 220 0.71 -13.39 1.45
C HIS A 220 -0.13 -14.15 2.47
N TYR A 221 0.36 -15.28 3.01
CA TYR A 221 -0.28 -16.00 4.10
C TYR A 221 -0.49 -15.08 5.31
N CYS A 222 0.54 -14.36 5.74
CA CYS A 222 0.44 -13.38 6.82
C CYS A 222 -0.66 -12.33 6.57
N SER A 223 -0.69 -11.78 5.35
CA SER A 223 -1.73 -10.84 4.94
C SER A 223 -3.13 -11.47 4.97
N GLN A 224 -3.28 -12.73 4.53
CA GLN A 224 -4.56 -13.42 4.52
C GLN A 224 -5.03 -13.72 5.94
N THR A 225 -4.18 -14.28 6.80
CA THR A 225 -4.49 -14.57 8.21
C THR A 225 -4.97 -13.33 8.94
N LEU A 226 -4.26 -12.20 8.77
CA LEU A 226 -4.69 -10.91 9.31
C LEU A 226 -5.86 -10.27 8.57
N THR A 227 -6.25 -10.76 7.39
CA THR A 227 -7.51 -10.34 6.76
C THR A 227 -8.67 -11.15 7.32
N THR A 228 -8.48 -12.45 7.58
CA THR A 228 -9.48 -13.31 8.21
C THR A 228 -9.93 -12.72 9.55
N ILE A 229 -8.98 -12.33 10.40
CA ILE A 229 -9.30 -11.72 11.70
C ILE A 229 -10.12 -10.43 11.53
N LEU A 230 -9.79 -9.59 10.54
CA LEU A 230 -10.55 -8.37 10.26
C LEU A 230 -11.98 -8.65 9.80
N ARG A 231 -12.17 -9.70 8.99
CA ARG A 231 -13.50 -10.12 8.50
C ARG A 231 -14.37 -10.68 9.60
N GLN A 232 -13.80 -11.46 10.52
CA GLN A 232 -14.50 -11.96 11.69
C GLN A 232 -15.10 -10.80 12.52
N PHE A 233 -14.50 -9.61 12.47
CA PHE A 233 -14.87 -8.46 13.32
C PHE A 233 -15.63 -7.37 12.55
N GLY A 234 -16.15 -7.70 11.37
CA GLY A 234 -16.98 -6.79 10.57
C GLY A 234 -16.19 -5.66 9.88
N ILE A 235 -14.86 -5.75 9.81
CA ILE A 235 -14.09 -4.83 8.97
C ILE A 235 -14.11 -5.37 7.55
N GLU A 236 -14.76 -4.64 6.64
CA GLU A 236 -14.99 -5.08 5.26
C GLU A 236 -13.88 -4.67 4.28
N SER A 237 -14.06 -5.04 3.01
CA SER A 237 -13.25 -4.54 1.89
C SER A 237 -13.36 -3.00 1.80
N PRO A 238 -12.29 -2.26 1.43
CA PRO A 238 -11.02 -2.69 0.84
C PRO A 238 -9.89 -2.98 1.86
N PHE A 239 -10.21 -3.02 3.15
CA PHE A 239 -9.22 -3.22 4.20
C PHE A 239 -8.79 -4.69 4.28
N ASN A 240 -7.48 -4.92 4.45
CA ASN A 240 -6.88 -6.25 4.57
C ASN A 240 -5.71 -6.21 5.57
N GLY A 241 -5.05 -7.34 5.84
CA GLY A 241 -4.01 -7.44 6.88
C GLY A 241 -3.03 -6.26 6.97
N PRO A 242 -2.40 -5.81 5.85
CA PRO A 242 -1.55 -4.62 5.82
C PRO A 242 -2.19 -3.31 6.32
N SER A 243 -3.52 -3.20 6.29
CA SER A 243 -4.25 -2.02 6.78
C SER A 243 -4.20 -1.87 8.30
N ILE A 244 -3.94 -2.93 9.07
CA ILE A 244 -3.70 -2.83 10.52
C ILE A 244 -2.58 -1.83 10.80
N ARG A 245 -1.47 -1.94 10.04
CA ARG A 245 -0.35 -0.99 10.13
C ARG A 245 -0.81 0.46 9.91
N HIS A 246 -1.67 0.69 8.92
CA HIS A 246 -2.23 2.03 8.64
C HIS A 246 -3.12 2.54 9.77
N ALA A 247 -4.00 1.68 10.29
CA ALA A 247 -4.93 2.01 11.37
C ALA A 247 -4.17 2.33 12.67
N THR A 248 -3.16 1.54 13.02
CA THR A 248 -2.26 1.82 14.16
C THR A 248 -1.59 3.18 14.04
N MET A 249 -0.88 3.46 12.93
CA MET A 249 -0.18 4.74 12.78
C MET A 249 -1.16 5.91 12.77
N THR A 250 -2.36 5.73 12.19
CA THR A 250 -3.42 6.74 12.24
C THR A 250 -3.89 7.00 13.66
N LYS A 251 -4.14 5.94 14.45
CA LYS A 251 -4.57 6.07 15.85
C LYS A 251 -3.52 6.80 16.67
N LEU A 252 -2.24 6.45 16.54
CA LEU A 252 -1.14 7.13 17.25
C LEU A 252 -1.11 8.63 16.93
N ARG A 253 -1.19 9.00 15.64
CA ARG A 253 -1.24 10.42 15.22
C ARG A 253 -2.48 11.13 15.75
N ALA A 254 -3.65 10.49 15.66
CA ALA A 254 -4.91 11.03 16.16
C ALA A 254 -4.93 11.17 17.70
N SER A 255 -4.14 10.37 18.41
CA SER A 255 -3.93 10.45 19.86
C SER A 255 -2.83 11.43 20.27
N GLY A 256 -2.30 12.24 19.35
CA GLY A 256 -1.35 13.31 19.66
C GLY A 256 0.14 12.96 19.52
N ALA A 257 0.48 11.71 19.20
CA ALA A 257 1.89 11.34 18.97
C ALA A 257 2.45 12.12 17.77
N SER A 258 3.65 12.68 17.92
CA SER A 258 4.35 13.42 16.87
C SER A 258 4.72 12.53 15.68
N VAL A 259 4.99 13.15 14.52
CA VAL A 259 5.47 12.43 13.33
C VAL A 259 6.79 11.70 13.62
N LEU A 260 7.67 12.30 14.43
CA LEU A 260 8.95 11.71 14.84
C LEU A 260 8.75 10.43 15.67
N GLU A 261 7.85 10.47 16.67
CA GLU A 261 7.53 9.29 17.49
C GLU A 261 6.92 8.18 16.66
N VAL A 262 5.97 8.50 15.77
CA VAL A 262 5.35 7.49 14.90
C VAL A 262 6.34 6.95 13.86
N ASN A 263 7.25 7.78 13.35
CA ASN A 263 8.34 7.35 12.48
C ASN A 263 9.29 6.40 13.21
N ALA A 264 9.70 6.71 14.44
CA ALA A 264 10.53 5.84 15.27
C ALA A 264 9.82 4.50 15.54
N PHE A 265 8.58 4.54 16.02
CA PHE A 265 7.75 3.36 16.29
C PHE A 265 7.58 2.47 15.05
N SER A 266 7.30 3.07 13.89
CA SER A 266 7.07 2.35 12.64
C SER A 266 8.33 2.09 11.82
N ARG A 267 9.50 2.46 12.37
CA ARG A 267 10.83 2.31 11.80
C ARG A 267 10.94 2.94 10.41
N HIS A 268 10.33 4.10 10.21
CA HIS A 268 10.63 4.98 9.09
C HIS A 268 11.87 5.83 9.39
N ILE A 269 12.42 6.51 8.37
CA ILE A 269 13.44 7.55 8.61
C ILE A 269 12.78 8.64 9.45
N LEU A 270 13.44 9.13 10.50
CA LEU A 270 12.83 10.07 11.47
C LEU A 270 12.29 11.34 10.80
N THR A 271 13.01 11.89 9.82
CA THR A 271 12.62 13.10 9.07
C THR A 271 11.63 12.85 7.93
N SER A 272 11.14 11.62 7.76
CA SER A 272 10.27 11.23 6.65
C SER A 272 8.85 11.77 6.82
N THR A 273 8.30 12.36 5.77
CA THR A 273 6.88 12.76 5.70
C THR A 273 5.94 11.62 5.29
N VAL A 274 6.48 10.41 5.03
CA VAL A 274 5.73 9.26 4.51
C VAL A 274 4.53 8.88 5.39
N VAL A 275 4.64 8.97 6.72
CA VAL A 275 3.52 8.64 7.62
C VAL A 275 2.32 9.54 7.33
N ASP A 276 2.51 10.86 7.32
CA ASP A 276 1.40 11.79 7.07
C ASP A 276 0.95 11.73 5.60
N ALA A 277 1.92 11.64 4.67
CA ALA A 277 1.64 11.61 3.24
C ALA A 277 0.90 10.35 2.78
N PHE A 278 1.02 9.19 3.45
CA PHE A 278 0.47 7.91 2.96
C PHE A 278 -0.33 7.09 3.97
N TYR A 279 -0.06 7.24 5.26
CA TYR A 279 -0.60 6.36 6.30
C TYR A 279 -1.67 7.03 7.16
N TYR A 280 -1.43 8.25 7.64
CA TYR A 280 -2.38 8.98 8.49
C TYR A 280 -3.60 9.41 7.70
N ARG A 281 -4.75 8.76 7.93
CA ARG A 281 -5.99 9.02 7.18
C ARG A 281 -7.16 9.30 8.11
N PRO A 282 -8.17 10.04 7.65
CA PRO A 282 -9.42 10.16 8.40
C PRO A 282 -9.97 8.78 8.76
N ILE A 283 -10.33 8.62 10.03
CA ILE A 283 -10.99 7.40 10.49
C ILE A 283 -12.41 7.38 9.90
N GLN A 284 -12.80 6.25 9.31
CA GLN A 284 -14.16 6.04 8.83
C GLN A 284 -15.13 6.12 10.01
N ARG A 285 -15.99 7.14 9.98
CA ARG A 285 -17.04 7.37 10.97
C ARG A 285 -18.39 7.14 10.32
N ASP A 286 -19.31 6.57 11.08
CA ASP A 286 -20.71 6.62 10.73
C ASP A 286 -21.26 7.99 11.17
N LEU A 287 -21.37 8.90 10.20
CA LEU A 287 -21.90 10.24 10.46
C LEU A 287 -23.38 10.18 10.89
N GLY A 288 -24.15 9.17 10.48
CA GLY A 288 -25.52 8.96 10.92
C GLY A 288 -25.60 8.68 12.42
N THR A 289 -24.73 7.81 12.94
CA THR A 289 -24.61 7.57 14.38
C THR A 289 -24.25 8.84 15.15
N LEU A 290 -23.36 9.69 14.62
CA LEU A 290 -23.02 10.96 15.26
C LEU A 290 -24.20 11.92 15.34
N LEU A 291 -24.99 12.03 14.27
CA LEU A 291 -26.21 12.83 14.24
C LEU A 291 -27.24 12.32 15.25
N ILE A 292 -27.42 11.00 15.36
CA ILE A 292 -28.38 10.39 16.30
C ILE A 292 -27.90 10.51 17.75
N GLN A 293 -26.59 10.38 18.01
CA GLN A 293 -26.02 10.59 19.34
C GLN A 293 -26.20 12.03 19.82
N SER A 294 -26.13 13.03 18.93
CA SER A 294 -26.44 14.42 19.27
C SER A 294 -27.93 14.70 19.54
N VAL A 295 -28.83 13.77 19.17
CA VAL A 295 -30.28 13.90 19.36
C VAL A 295 -30.77 13.14 20.61
N ARG A 296 -29.95 12.30 21.24
CA ARG A 296 -30.30 11.72 22.55
C ARG A 296 -30.20 12.81 23.61
N PRO A 297 -31.30 13.21 24.28
CA PRO A 297 -31.22 14.20 25.33
C PRO A 297 -30.38 13.63 26.47
N ASN A 298 -29.41 14.42 26.93
CA ASN A 298 -28.74 14.20 28.20
C ASN A 298 -29.81 13.95 29.26
N LYS A 299 -29.91 12.72 29.78
CA LYS A 299 -30.57 12.48 31.07
C LYS A 299 -29.66 13.11 32.12
N THR A 300 -29.90 14.40 32.37
CA THR A 300 -29.40 15.30 33.43
C THR A 300 -28.88 16.61 32.85
N ALA A 301 -29.78 17.57 32.58
CA ALA A 301 -29.50 19.00 32.71
C ALA A 301 -30.77 19.82 32.46
N TRP A 302 -31.32 20.34 33.56
CA TRP A 302 -31.98 21.63 33.73
C TRP A 302 -33.20 22.00 32.86
N VAL A 303 -34.34 21.96 33.54
CA VAL A 303 -35.50 22.83 33.29
C VAL A 303 -35.03 24.29 33.42
N VAL A 304 -35.08 25.05 32.33
CA VAL A 304 -35.28 26.50 32.38
C VAL A 304 -36.41 26.83 31.40
N GLN A 305 -37.42 27.51 31.92
CA GLN A 305 -38.58 27.97 31.19
C GLN A 305 -38.27 29.25 30.38
N ASN A 306 -38.87 29.32 29.19
CA ASN A 306 -39.38 30.50 28.47
C ASN A 306 -38.40 31.38 27.64
N PRO A 307 -38.91 32.15 26.65
CA PRO A 307 -39.42 31.69 25.36
C PRO A 307 -38.87 32.55 24.19
N GLU A 308 -39.36 32.29 22.97
CA GLU A 308 -39.21 33.14 21.75
C GLU A 308 -37.83 33.24 21.11
N PHE A 309 -37.61 32.42 20.06
CA PHE A 309 -36.88 32.90 18.88
C PHE A 309 -37.49 32.28 17.62
N THR A 310 -38.21 33.13 16.89
CA THR A 310 -38.89 32.82 15.64
C THR A 310 -37.89 32.65 14.50
N VAL A 311 -38.17 31.66 13.67
CA VAL A 311 -37.39 31.21 12.51
C VAL A 311 -37.42 32.25 11.38
N GLY A 312 -36.26 32.57 10.81
CA GLY A 312 -36.13 33.22 9.51
C GLY A 312 -35.36 32.32 8.55
N PHE A 313 -36.06 31.62 7.64
CA PHE A 313 -35.46 30.93 6.50
C PHE A 313 -35.33 31.91 5.34
N GLU A 314 -34.11 32.35 5.03
CA GLU A 314 -33.80 32.99 3.74
C GLU A 314 -33.20 31.98 2.78
N ASN A 315 -33.89 31.81 1.65
CA ASN A 315 -33.49 30.98 0.51
C ASN A 315 -32.34 31.63 -0.25
N ASN A 316 -31.29 30.87 -0.58
CA ASN A 316 -30.27 31.30 -1.54
C ASN A 316 -30.17 30.31 -2.72
N PRO A 317 -30.05 30.78 -3.98
CA PRO A 317 -30.17 29.96 -5.17
C PRO A 317 -28.87 29.26 -5.59
N ALA A 318 -29.03 28.21 -6.40
CA ALA A 318 -28.00 27.28 -6.86
C ALA A 318 -26.89 27.89 -7.73
N PRO A 319 -25.67 27.31 -7.75
CA PRO A 319 -24.60 27.73 -8.65
C PRO A 319 -24.73 27.13 -10.06
N PRO A 320 -24.28 27.84 -11.11
CA PRO A 320 -24.43 27.43 -12.50
C PRO A 320 -23.42 26.35 -12.94
N LYS A 321 -23.87 25.51 -13.88
CA LYS A 321 -23.09 24.48 -14.56
C LYS A 321 -22.14 25.10 -15.59
N THR A 322 -20.84 24.80 -15.52
CA THR A 322 -19.89 25.06 -16.62
C THR A 322 -19.49 23.76 -17.32
N GLN A 323 -19.88 23.66 -18.59
CA GLN A 323 -19.34 22.75 -19.60
C GLN A 323 -17.97 23.28 -20.08
N GLY A 324 -17.03 22.37 -20.31
CA GLY A 324 -15.73 22.69 -20.91
C GLY A 324 -15.12 21.43 -21.53
N VAL A 325 -15.55 21.11 -22.76
CA VAL A 325 -14.96 20.04 -23.59
C VAL A 325 -13.71 20.59 -24.27
N ILE A 326 -12.53 20.13 -23.87
CA ILE A 326 -11.27 20.40 -24.60
C ILE A 326 -11.03 19.22 -25.56
N SER A 327 -11.03 19.53 -26.87
CA SER A 327 -10.88 18.55 -27.94
C SER A 327 -9.44 18.00 -28.06
N MET A 328 -9.35 16.73 -28.43
CA MET A 328 -8.18 15.84 -28.28
C MET A 328 -7.28 15.78 -29.53
N GLN A 329 -7.33 16.77 -30.43
CA GLN A 329 -6.57 16.76 -31.70
C GLN A 329 -5.12 17.30 -31.60
N ARG A 330 -4.69 17.82 -30.44
CA ARG A 330 -3.37 18.49 -30.29
C ARG A 330 -2.17 17.57 -29.98
N CYS A 331 -2.34 16.33 -29.50
CA CYS A 331 -1.17 15.47 -29.20
C CYS A 331 -0.62 14.71 -30.43
N ARG A 332 -1.41 14.48 -31.51
CA ARG A 332 -0.86 13.92 -32.77
C ARG A 332 0.05 14.91 -33.50
N SER A 333 -0.34 16.18 -33.59
CA SER A 333 0.37 17.19 -34.38
C SER A 333 1.76 17.57 -33.83
N ARG A 334 1.96 17.52 -32.51
CA ARG A 334 3.27 17.81 -31.91
C ARG A 334 4.31 16.70 -32.11
N VAL A 335 3.88 15.45 -32.32
CA VAL A 335 4.81 14.32 -32.54
C VAL A 335 5.18 14.20 -34.03
N THR A 336 4.24 14.46 -34.95
CA THR A 336 4.52 14.51 -36.40
C THR A 336 5.43 15.67 -36.78
N ASN A 337 5.33 16.82 -36.12
CA ASN A 337 6.18 17.99 -36.43
C ASN A 337 7.66 17.77 -36.04
N LEU A 338 7.96 16.84 -35.12
CA LEU A 338 9.34 16.44 -34.80
C LEU A 338 9.91 15.43 -35.82
N TRP A 339 9.06 14.74 -36.58
CA TRP A 339 9.45 13.83 -37.65
C TRP A 339 9.74 14.57 -38.97
N GLY A 340 9.00 15.64 -39.28
CA GLY A 340 9.19 16.41 -40.51
C GLY A 340 10.49 17.22 -40.59
N SER A 341 10.97 17.80 -39.48
CA SER A 341 12.17 18.66 -39.51
C SER A 341 13.52 17.93 -39.46
N ARG A 342 13.56 16.61 -39.19
CA ARG A 342 14.83 15.84 -39.19
C ARG A 342 15.09 15.04 -40.46
N TYR A 343 14.08 14.77 -41.28
CA TYR A 343 14.28 14.03 -42.54
C TYR A 343 14.85 14.90 -43.68
N ASN A 344 14.66 16.22 -43.64
CA ASN A 344 15.20 17.13 -44.67
C ASN A 344 16.67 17.54 -44.46
N ASN A 345 17.28 17.20 -43.32
CA ASN A 345 18.68 17.56 -43.02
C ASN A 345 19.67 16.40 -43.16
N ILE A 346 19.24 15.25 -43.69
CA ILE A 346 20.12 14.08 -43.93
C ILE A 346 20.34 13.84 -45.44
N ASN A 347 19.59 14.51 -46.32
CA ASN A 347 19.71 14.36 -47.79
C ASN A 347 20.36 15.55 -48.52
N ASN A 348 20.90 16.54 -47.79
CA ASN A 348 21.68 17.65 -48.38
C ASN A 348 22.91 17.93 -47.50
N GLY A 349 23.92 17.07 -47.61
CA GLY A 349 25.22 17.18 -46.96
C GLY A 349 26.22 16.23 -47.58
#